data_AF-A0A168JEW6-F1
#
_entry.id   AF-A0A168JEW6-F1
#
_cell.length_a   1.000
_cell.length_b   1.000
_cell.length_c   1.000
_cell.angle_alpha   90.00
_cell.angle_beta   90.00
_cell.angle_gamma   90.00
#
_symmetry.space_group_name_H-M   'P 1'
#
loop_
_entity.id
_entity.type
_entity.pdbx_description
1 polymer ?
#
loop_
_entity_poly.entity_id
_entity_poly.type
_entity_poly.pdbx_seq_one_letter_code
_entity_poly.pdbx_strand_id
1 'polypeptide(L)'
;MGDKAAYYLVKALRTLPDTYFGNNHYMRSVMLETVAAVPGMCGAMIRHLKSLRSLKADNGWISHLLHEAENERFHLFLWLECLKPSTFQRLLILGVQGVFFNAYFTLYLFSPKTAHRMCGYLEEEAVISYTHFLDDIDSGKIPNGPAPRVAIDYYNLHPNATVRDTVLAVRADEAVHRDANHFLSDRIAIKKEDLLSEVREERDKHMAHRGTGSSSFA
;
A
#
# COMPACT_ATOMS: atom_id res chain seq x y z
N MET A 1 12.65 14.19 13.33
CA MET A 1 13.15 13.05 14.15
C MET A 1 12.40 11.76 13.82
N GLY A 2 11.06 11.80 13.73
CA GLY A 2 10.25 10.61 13.37
C GLY A 2 10.64 9.91 12.06
N ASP A 3 10.91 10.66 10.99
CA ASP A 3 11.15 10.07 9.65
C ASP A 3 12.42 9.22 9.61
N LYS A 4 13.52 9.70 10.23
CA LYS A 4 14.76 8.92 10.35
C LYS A 4 14.56 7.67 11.22
N ALA A 5 13.81 7.79 12.32
CA ALA A 5 13.51 6.64 13.18
C ALA A 5 12.68 5.59 12.45
N ALA A 6 11.66 6.02 11.68
CA ALA A 6 10.86 5.13 10.85
C ALA A 6 11.72 4.41 9.80
N TYR A 7 12.59 5.14 9.09
CA TYR A 7 13.50 4.56 8.11
C TYR A 7 14.40 3.47 8.71
N TYR A 8 15.11 3.79 9.80
CA TYR A 8 16.01 2.82 10.42
C TYR A 8 15.27 1.62 11.02
N LEU A 9 14.06 1.83 11.55
CA LEU A 9 13.22 0.74 12.04
C LEU A 9 12.83 -0.20 10.90
N VAL A 10 12.38 0.33 9.75
CA VAL A 10 12.03 -0.49 8.58
C VAL A 10 13.24 -1.27 8.08
N LYS A 11 14.40 -0.62 7.93
CA LYS A 11 15.65 -1.28 7.53
C LYS A 11 16.05 -2.40 8.50
N ALA A 12 15.86 -2.21 9.79
CA ALA A 12 16.12 -3.24 10.79
C ALA A 12 15.12 -4.40 10.67
N LEU A 13 13.83 -4.11 10.57
CA LEU A 13 12.76 -5.12 10.45
C LEU A 13 12.92 -5.97 9.19
N ARG A 14 13.38 -5.39 8.08
CA ARG A 14 13.64 -6.09 6.81
C ARG A 14 14.60 -7.28 6.97
N THR A 15 15.56 -7.20 7.88
CA THR A 15 16.55 -8.28 8.05
C THR A 15 15.94 -9.60 8.51
N LEU A 16 14.80 -9.56 9.20
CA LEU A 16 14.12 -10.74 9.73
C LEU A 16 13.54 -11.63 8.60
N PRO A 17 12.63 -11.14 7.73
CA PRO A 17 12.09 -11.93 6.64
C PRO A 17 13.16 -12.31 5.61
N ASP A 18 14.13 -11.43 5.33
CA ASP A 18 15.23 -11.73 4.40
C ASP A 18 16.07 -12.93 4.89
N THR A 19 16.34 -13.00 6.20
CA THR A 19 17.10 -14.12 6.78
C THR A 19 16.26 -15.38 6.93
N TYR A 20 15.00 -15.27 7.36
CA TYR A 20 14.15 -16.43 7.66
C TYR A 20 13.64 -17.14 6.40
N PHE A 21 13.22 -16.38 5.38
CA PHE A 21 12.66 -16.96 4.15
C PHE A 21 13.71 -17.13 3.05
N GLY A 22 14.83 -16.40 3.10
CA GLY A 22 15.89 -16.45 2.10
C GLY A 22 15.34 -16.30 0.67
N ASN A 23 15.62 -17.29 -0.17
CA ASN A 23 15.22 -17.31 -1.58
C ASN A 23 13.76 -17.75 -1.81
N ASN A 24 12.97 -18.03 -0.77
CA ASN A 24 11.56 -18.37 -0.93
C ASN A 24 10.71 -17.09 -1.07
N HIS A 25 10.76 -16.49 -2.26
CA HIS A 25 10.05 -15.25 -2.58
C HIS A 25 8.55 -15.35 -2.32
N TYR A 26 7.90 -16.44 -2.74
CA TYR A 26 6.46 -16.62 -2.56
C TYR A 26 6.03 -16.60 -1.09
N MET A 27 6.70 -17.38 -0.22
CA MET A 27 6.34 -17.41 1.21
C MET A 27 6.72 -16.09 1.90
N ARG A 28 7.82 -15.46 1.47
CA ARG A 28 8.21 -14.14 1.96
C ARG A 28 7.14 -13.10 1.62
N SER A 29 6.66 -13.06 0.38
CA SER A 29 5.54 -12.21 -0.04
C SER A 29 4.31 -12.51 0.79
N VAL A 30 3.82 -13.76 0.87
CA VAL A 30 2.66 -14.12 1.72
C VAL A 30 2.80 -13.59 3.15
N MET A 31 3.97 -13.71 3.77
CA MET A 31 4.19 -13.17 5.11
C MET A 31 4.11 -11.65 5.14
N LEU A 32 4.78 -10.96 4.21
CA LEU A 32 4.80 -9.51 4.15
C LEU A 32 3.44 -8.91 3.81
N GLU A 33 2.68 -9.50 2.89
CA GLU A 33 1.32 -9.04 2.53
C GLU A 33 0.34 -9.10 3.71
N THR A 34 0.52 -10.05 4.64
CA THR A 34 -0.31 -10.11 5.86
C THR A 34 -0.09 -8.92 6.78
N VAL A 35 1.09 -8.29 6.67
CA VAL A 35 1.50 -7.10 7.43
C VAL A 35 1.14 -5.84 6.64
N ALA A 36 1.38 -5.81 5.32
CA ALA A 36 1.11 -4.69 4.43
C ALA A 36 -0.39 -4.32 4.37
N ALA A 37 -1.29 -5.29 4.52
CA ALA A 37 -2.73 -5.01 4.57
C ALA A 37 -3.21 -4.29 5.86
N VAL A 38 -2.37 -4.15 6.88
CA VAL A 38 -2.76 -3.59 8.19
C VAL A 38 -2.75 -2.05 8.22
N PRO A 39 -1.69 -1.36 7.74
CA PRO A 39 -1.60 0.10 7.76
C PRO A 39 -2.79 0.86 7.19
N GLY A 40 -3.19 0.55 5.96
CA GLY A 40 -4.34 1.19 5.30
C GLY A 40 -5.63 1.03 6.12
N MET A 41 -5.88 -0.19 6.64
CA MET A 41 -7.06 -0.48 7.46
C MET A 41 -7.06 0.31 8.77
N CYS A 42 -5.94 0.32 9.50
CA CYS A 42 -5.80 1.11 10.73
C CYS A 42 -6.01 2.61 10.46
N GLY A 43 -5.37 3.13 9.41
CA GLY A 43 -5.47 4.54 9.05
C GLY A 43 -6.90 4.94 8.67
N ALA A 44 -7.53 4.17 7.78
CA ALA A 44 -8.91 4.36 7.38
C ALA A 44 -9.87 4.31 8.56
N MET A 45 -9.77 3.30 9.42
CA MET A 45 -10.64 3.14 10.59
C MET A 45 -10.53 4.34 11.54
N ILE A 46 -9.31 4.75 11.90
CA ILE A 46 -9.11 5.87 12.84
C ILE A 46 -9.63 7.18 12.25
N ARG A 47 -9.38 7.43 10.95
CA ARG A 47 -9.88 8.60 10.23
C ARG A 47 -11.40 8.59 10.11
N HIS A 48 -11.99 7.44 9.82
CA HIS A 48 -13.43 7.23 9.76
C HIS A 48 -14.11 7.58 11.09
N LEU A 49 -13.64 7.00 12.19
CA LEU A 49 -14.16 7.31 13.53
C LEU A 49 -13.95 8.79 13.90
N LYS A 50 -12.87 9.43 13.40
CA LYS A 50 -12.63 10.87 13.60
C LYS A 50 -13.62 11.72 12.83
N SER A 51 -13.89 11.38 11.58
CA SER A 51 -14.89 12.04 10.74
C SER A 51 -16.27 11.97 11.39
N LEU A 52 -16.70 10.78 11.83
CA LEU A 52 -17.98 10.58 12.51
C LEU A 52 -18.11 11.42 13.78
N ARG A 53 -17.15 11.33 14.71
CA ARG A 53 -17.23 12.04 16.00
C ARG A 53 -17.08 13.57 15.90
N SER A 54 -16.43 14.04 14.83
CA SER A 54 -16.25 15.48 14.59
C SER A 54 -17.27 16.09 13.64
N LEU A 55 -18.12 15.26 13.01
CA LEU A 55 -19.09 15.64 11.98
C LEU A 55 -18.44 16.43 10.83
N LYS A 56 -17.22 16.05 10.43
CA LYS A 56 -16.45 16.69 9.35
C LYS A 56 -16.12 15.67 8.26
N ALA A 57 -16.17 16.10 7.01
CA ALA A 57 -15.73 15.30 5.88
C ALA A 57 -14.22 14.98 5.99
N ASP A 58 -13.83 13.77 5.57
CA ASP A 58 -12.43 13.34 5.52
C ASP A 58 -11.69 13.85 4.28
N ASN A 59 -12.44 14.19 3.23
CA ASN A 59 -11.94 14.72 1.95
C ASN A 59 -11.02 13.76 1.17
N GLY A 60 -11.30 12.45 1.20
CA GLY A 60 -10.83 11.49 0.19
C GLY A 60 -9.88 10.40 0.65
N TRP A 61 -9.36 10.47 1.88
CA TRP A 61 -8.34 9.54 2.36
C TRP A 61 -8.88 8.20 2.86
N ILE A 62 -10.06 8.16 3.48
CA ILE A 62 -10.65 6.91 4.00
C ILE A 62 -10.79 5.88 2.87
N SER A 63 -11.38 6.28 1.74
CA SER A 63 -11.59 5.36 0.61
C SER A 63 -10.26 4.88 0.04
N HIS A 64 -9.29 5.78 -0.10
CA HIS A 64 -7.97 5.45 -0.62
C HIS A 64 -7.26 4.40 0.26
N LEU A 65 -7.24 4.63 1.58
CA LEU A 65 -6.60 3.73 2.54
C LEU A 65 -7.31 2.37 2.67
N LEU A 66 -8.64 2.32 2.47
CA LEU A 66 -9.37 1.05 2.41
C LEU A 66 -9.04 0.27 1.13
N HIS A 67 -8.90 0.96 -0.01
CA HIS A 67 -8.50 0.32 -1.26
C HIS A 67 -7.07 -0.22 -1.20
N GLU A 68 -6.13 0.53 -0.60
CA GLU A 68 -4.77 0.06 -0.32
C GLU A 68 -4.82 -1.24 0.50
N ALA A 69 -5.51 -1.24 1.64
CA ALA A 69 -5.63 -2.44 2.48
C ALA A 69 -6.30 -3.63 1.76
N GLU A 70 -7.24 -3.37 0.86
CA GLU A 70 -7.86 -4.41 0.03
C GLU A 70 -6.91 -4.95 -1.04
N ASN A 71 -6.13 -4.08 -1.69
CA ASN A 71 -5.14 -4.45 -2.70
C ASN A 71 -4.02 -5.32 -2.10
N GLU A 72 -3.49 -4.96 -0.93
CA GLU A 72 -2.50 -5.80 -0.21
C GLU A 72 -3.10 -7.15 0.22
N ARG A 73 -4.36 -7.15 0.69
CA ARG A 73 -5.06 -8.40 0.98
C ARG A 73 -5.23 -9.24 -0.29
N PHE A 74 -5.45 -8.61 -1.44
CA PHE A 74 -5.51 -9.32 -2.71
C PHE A 74 -4.15 -9.94 -3.08
N HIS A 75 -3.03 -9.22 -2.92
CA HIS A 75 -1.67 -9.76 -3.10
C HIS A 75 -1.45 -11.03 -2.27
N LEU A 76 -1.85 -11.02 -0.99
CA LEU A 76 -1.79 -12.20 -0.12
C LEU A 76 -2.50 -13.41 -0.75
N PHE A 77 -3.77 -13.25 -1.14
CA PHE A 77 -4.55 -14.36 -1.69
C PHE A 77 -4.04 -14.81 -3.05
N LEU A 78 -3.53 -13.89 -3.86
CA LEU A 78 -2.87 -14.20 -5.12
C LEU A 78 -1.66 -15.13 -4.90
N TRP A 79 -0.78 -14.82 -3.95
CA TRP A 79 0.39 -15.68 -3.71
C TRP A 79 0.06 -17.01 -3.04
N LEU A 80 -1.08 -17.10 -2.33
CA LEU A 80 -1.61 -18.36 -1.80
C LEU A 80 -2.14 -19.31 -2.89
N GLU A 81 -2.40 -18.82 -4.10
CA GLU A 81 -2.66 -19.71 -5.26
C GLU A 81 -1.37 -20.42 -5.73
N CYS A 82 -0.20 -19.86 -5.42
CA CYS A 82 1.10 -20.42 -5.79
C CYS A 82 1.69 -21.34 -4.71
N LEU A 83 1.24 -21.24 -3.45
CA LEU A 83 1.79 -22.02 -2.34
C LEU A 83 0.76 -22.30 -1.26
N LYS A 84 0.95 -23.39 -0.51
CA LYS A 84 0.12 -23.70 0.66
C LYS A 84 0.93 -23.57 1.95
N PRO A 85 0.62 -22.59 2.82
CA PRO A 85 1.32 -22.45 4.10
C PRO A 85 1.04 -23.64 5.02
N SER A 86 2.06 -24.11 5.72
CA SER A 86 1.95 -25.09 6.79
C SER A 86 1.21 -24.51 8.00
N THR A 87 0.71 -25.37 8.88
CA THR A 87 0.06 -24.94 10.15
C THR A 87 0.98 -24.04 10.97
N PHE A 88 2.28 -24.34 11.02
CA PHE A 88 3.26 -23.51 11.73
C PHE A 88 3.37 -22.11 11.11
N GLN A 89 3.46 -22.00 9.78
CA GLN A 89 3.50 -20.69 9.10
C GLN A 89 2.23 -19.88 9.33
N ARG A 90 1.06 -20.54 9.40
CA ARG A 90 -0.21 -19.87 9.72
C ARG A 90 -0.24 -19.33 11.15
N LEU A 91 0.31 -20.08 12.11
CA LEU A 91 0.48 -19.61 13.49
C LEU A 91 1.48 -18.44 13.58
N LEU A 92 2.55 -18.49 12.78
CA LEU A 92 3.51 -17.38 12.68
C LEU A 92 2.85 -16.11 12.14
N ILE A 93 2.07 -16.22 11.05
CA ILE A 93 1.30 -15.10 10.49
C ILE A 93 0.39 -14.49 11.57
N LEU A 94 -0.36 -15.32 12.30
CA LEU A 94 -1.23 -14.86 13.38
C LEU A 94 -0.45 -14.10 14.46
N GLY A 95 0.69 -14.64 14.90
CA GLY A 95 1.54 -14.01 15.91
C GLY A 95 2.09 -12.66 15.46
N VAL A 96 2.68 -12.60 14.26
CA VAL A 96 3.24 -11.36 13.72
C VAL A 96 2.15 -10.32 13.48
N GLN A 97 1.02 -10.71 12.90
CA GLN A 97 -0.10 -9.79 12.68
C GLN A 97 -0.62 -9.24 14.00
N GLY A 98 -0.75 -10.07 15.05
CA GLY A 98 -1.15 -9.63 16.38
C GLY A 98 -0.22 -8.58 16.98
N VAL A 99 1.10 -8.77 16.87
CA VAL A 99 2.09 -7.79 17.36
C VAL A 99 2.07 -6.53 16.51
N PHE A 100 2.15 -6.66 15.19
CA PHE A 100 2.26 -5.54 14.27
C PHE A 100 1.02 -4.65 14.29
N PHE A 101 -0.19 -5.24 14.28
CA PHE A 101 -1.44 -4.49 14.38
C PHE A 101 -1.46 -3.58 15.60
N ASN A 102 -1.17 -4.12 16.78
CA ASN A 102 -1.20 -3.34 18.02
C ASN A 102 -0.14 -2.22 18.01
N ALA A 103 1.07 -2.52 17.53
CA ALA A 103 2.15 -1.54 17.43
C ALA A 103 1.81 -0.41 16.44
N TYR A 104 1.35 -0.75 15.23
CA TYR A 104 1.02 0.22 14.19
C TYR A 104 -0.22 1.04 14.55
N PHE A 105 -1.27 0.42 15.10
CA PHE A 105 -2.45 1.11 15.62
C PHE A 105 -2.06 2.16 16.67
N THR A 106 -1.23 1.77 17.64
CA THR A 106 -0.72 2.68 18.68
C THR A 106 0.08 3.82 18.07
N LEU A 107 1.00 3.51 17.15
CA LEU A 107 1.79 4.53 16.43
C LEU A 107 0.88 5.53 15.70
N TYR A 108 -0.15 5.05 15.00
CA TYR A 108 -1.07 5.89 14.25
C TYR A 108 -1.89 6.81 15.16
N LEU A 109 -2.31 6.33 16.34
CA LEU A 109 -3.01 7.17 17.33
C LEU A 109 -2.16 8.36 17.78
N PHE A 110 -0.86 8.17 17.99
CA PHE A 110 0.04 9.22 18.46
C PHE A 110 0.65 10.07 17.35
N SER A 111 0.96 9.47 16.20
CA SER A 111 1.64 10.14 15.09
C SER A 111 1.25 9.55 13.73
N PRO A 112 0.09 9.94 13.15
CA PRO A 112 -0.31 9.54 11.81
C PRO A 112 0.77 9.87 10.75
N LYS A 113 1.44 11.02 10.90
CA LYS A 113 2.54 11.45 10.03
C LYS A 113 3.68 10.42 9.99
N THR A 114 4.09 9.92 11.16
CA THR A 114 5.17 8.93 11.27
C THR A 114 4.70 7.56 10.82
N ALA A 115 3.44 7.18 11.09
CA ALA A 115 2.85 5.93 10.62
C ALA A 115 2.87 5.84 9.09
N HIS A 116 2.34 6.86 8.39
CA HIS A 116 2.39 6.90 6.93
C HIS A 116 3.82 6.94 6.38
N ARG A 117 4.74 7.64 7.06
CA ARG A 117 6.14 7.62 6.66
C ARG A 117 6.76 6.22 6.78
N MET A 118 6.43 5.50 7.84
CA MET A 118 6.86 4.11 8.04
C MET A 118 6.28 3.19 6.96
N CYS A 119 4.99 3.32 6.64
CA CYS A 119 4.35 2.57 5.56
C CYS A 119 5.05 2.84 4.22
N GLY A 120 5.28 4.10 3.85
CA GLY A 120 6.00 4.44 2.61
C GLY A 120 7.39 3.78 2.53
N TYR A 121 8.13 3.72 3.64
CA TYR A 121 9.40 2.98 3.67
C TYR A 121 9.23 1.46 3.59
N LEU A 122 8.15 0.87 4.12
CA LEU A 122 7.86 -0.54 3.92
C LEU A 122 7.63 -0.83 2.43
N GLU A 123 6.90 0.05 1.74
CA GLU A 123 6.64 -0.13 0.31
C GLU A 123 7.87 0.13 -0.56
N GLU A 124 8.79 1.01 -0.15
CA GLU A 124 10.12 1.10 -0.77
C GLU A 124 10.83 -0.27 -0.74
N GLU A 125 10.79 -0.96 0.40
CA GLU A 125 11.37 -2.29 0.53
C GLU A 125 10.59 -3.36 -0.26
N ALA A 126 9.27 -3.22 -0.39
CA ALA A 126 8.42 -4.09 -1.22
C ALA A 126 8.81 -3.97 -2.70
N VAL A 127 8.92 -2.74 -3.22
CA VAL A 127 9.37 -2.48 -4.61
C VAL A 127 10.76 -3.09 -4.88
N ILE A 128 11.69 -2.96 -3.94
CA ILE A 128 13.02 -3.60 -4.03
C ILE A 128 12.89 -5.13 -4.04
N SER A 129 12.09 -5.68 -3.14
CA SER A 129 11.93 -7.13 -2.99
C SER A 129 11.28 -7.78 -4.22
N TYR A 130 10.28 -7.14 -4.81
CA TYR A 130 9.68 -7.60 -6.07
C TYR A 130 10.61 -7.41 -7.27
N THR A 131 11.51 -6.43 -7.24
CA THR A 131 12.57 -6.31 -8.25
C THR A 131 13.54 -7.49 -8.18
N HIS A 132 13.99 -7.88 -6.98
CA HIS A 132 14.81 -9.09 -6.82
C HIS A 132 14.06 -10.37 -7.23
N PHE A 133 12.74 -10.41 -7.00
CA PHE A 133 11.91 -11.53 -7.46
C PHE A 133 11.93 -11.61 -9.00
N LEU A 134 11.76 -10.49 -9.70
CA LEU A 134 11.88 -10.45 -11.17
C LEU A 134 13.27 -10.88 -11.64
N ASP A 135 14.34 -10.42 -11.00
CA ASP A 135 15.72 -10.79 -11.37
C ASP A 135 15.97 -12.31 -11.23
N ASP A 136 15.41 -12.93 -10.19
CA ASP A 136 15.53 -14.38 -9.98
C ASP A 136 14.65 -15.19 -10.95
N ILE A 137 13.54 -14.62 -11.44
CA ILE A 137 12.76 -15.20 -12.55
C ILE A 137 13.55 -15.09 -13.86
N ASP A 138 14.08 -13.90 -14.17
CA ASP A 138 14.77 -13.60 -15.42
C ASP A 138 16.11 -14.34 -15.55
N SER A 139 16.76 -14.62 -14.43
CA SER A 139 17.96 -15.47 -14.37
C SER A 139 17.66 -16.98 -14.34
N GLY A 140 16.39 -17.38 -14.34
CA GLY A 140 15.96 -18.78 -14.38
C GLY A 140 16.10 -19.53 -13.05
N LYS A 141 16.38 -18.83 -11.94
CA LYS A 141 16.39 -19.46 -10.60
C LYS A 141 14.98 -19.82 -10.14
N ILE A 142 13.97 -19.09 -10.60
CA ILE A 142 12.56 -19.33 -10.32
C ILE A 142 11.85 -19.59 -11.65
N PRO A 143 11.04 -20.66 -11.77
CA PRO A 143 10.31 -20.94 -13.00
C PRO A 143 9.28 -19.84 -13.30
N ASN A 144 9.27 -19.36 -14.55
CA ASN A 144 8.25 -18.43 -15.05
C ASN A 144 7.06 -19.18 -15.65
N GLY A 145 6.21 -19.74 -14.78
CA GLY A 145 4.99 -20.43 -15.19
C GLY A 145 3.85 -19.49 -15.63
N PRO A 146 2.68 -20.05 -16.00
CA PRO A 146 1.48 -19.25 -16.23
C PRO A 146 1.06 -18.48 -14.97
N ALA A 147 0.54 -17.27 -15.16
CA ALA A 147 -0.01 -16.47 -14.07
C ALA A 147 -1.22 -17.15 -13.41
N PRO A 148 -1.41 -17.00 -12.09
CA PRO A 148 -2.65 -17.41 -11.44
C PRO A 148 -3.86 -16.76 -12.10
N ARG A 149 -4.95 -17.53 -12.26
CA ARG A 149 -6.16 -17.03 -12.95
C ARG A 149 -6.72 -15.77 -12.28
N VAL A 150 -6.69 -15.73 -10.95
CA VAL A 150 -7.13 -14.58 -10.15
C VAL A 150 -6.36 -13.30 -10.48
N ALA A 151 -5.05 -13.41 -10.78
CA ALA A 151 -4.22 -12.27 -11.16
C ALA A 151 -4.58 -11.76 -12.57
N ILE A 152 -4.83 -12.69 -13.50
CA ILE A 152 -5.27 -12.34 -14.86
C ILE A 152 -6.58 -11.55 -14.81
N ASP A 153 -7.56 -12.04 -14.05
CA ASP A 153 -8.88 -11.42 -13.98
C ASP A 153 -8.84 -10.07 -13.23
N TYR A 154 -8.06 -9.94 -12.15
CA TYR A 154 -7.97 -8.70 -11.37
C TYR A 154 -7.21 -7.57 -12.10
N TYR A 155 -6.01 -7.88 -12.61
CA TYR A 155 -5.18 -6.90 -13.31
C TYR A 155 -5.53 -6.76 -14.79
N ASN A 156 -6.52 -7.53 -15.27
CA ASN A 156 -6.87 -7.61 -16.68
C ASN A 156 -5.64 -7.90 -17.56
N LEU A 157 -4.84 -8.89 -17.17
CA LEU A 157 -3.65 -9.30 -17.91
C LEU A 157 -4.02 -10.08 -19.17
N HIS A 158 -3.05 -10.22 -20.07
CA HIS A 158 -3.21 -11.11 -21.22
C HIS A 158 -3.51 -12.55 -20.76
N PRO A 159 -4.37 -13.32 -21.45
CA PRO A 159 -4.72 -14.69 -21.04
C PRO A 159 -3.55 -15.66 -20.93
N ASN A 160 -2.45 -15.37 -21.64
CA ASN A 160 -1.19 -16.14 -21.58
C ASN A 160 -0.12 -15.44 -20.71
N ALA A 161 -0.51 -14.54 -19.81
CA ALA A 161 0.40 -13.88 -18.89
C ALA A 161 1.11 -14.91 -18.00
N THR A 162 2.30 -14.53 -17.56
CA THR A 162 3.20 -15.35 -16.75
C THR A 162 3.30 -14.83 -15.32
N VAL A 163 3.88 -15.62 -14.42
CA VAL A 163 4.14 -15.17 -13.03
C VAL A 163 4.94 -13.87 -13.03
N ARG A 164 5.90 -13.71 -13.93
CA ARG A 164 6.65 -12.46 -14.10
C ARG A 164 5.75 -11.25 -14.34
N ASP A 165 4.74 -11.39 -15.19
CA ASP A 165 3.80 -10.30 -15.50
C ASP A 165 2.95 -9.94 -14.28
N THR A 166 2.57 -10.96 -13.50
CA THR A 166 1.91 -10.76 -12.21
C THR A 166 2.80 -10.02 -11.21
N VAL A 167 4.07 -10.41 -11.08
CA VAL A 167 5.04 -9.73 -10.20
C VAL A 167 5.24 -8.27 -10.62
N LEU A 168 5.26 -7.98 -11.92
CA LEU A 168 5.33 -6.61 -12.43
C LEU A 168 4.11 -5.77 -12.04
N ALA A 169 2.91 -6.35 -12.12
CA ALA A 169 1.67 -5.67 -11.75
C ALA A 169 1.64 -5.38 -10.24
N VAL A 170 1.92 -6.38 -9.40
CA VAL A 170 2.00 -6.20 -7.94
C VAL A 170 3.03 -5.14 -7.57
N ARG A 171 4.24 -5.18 -8.14
CA ARG A 171 5.28 -4.17 -7.89
C ARG A 171 4.82 -2.74 -8.27
N ALA A 172 3.95 -2.61 -9.27
CA ALA A 172 3.41 -1.31 -9.65
C ALA A 172 2.44 -0.78 -8.59
N ASP A 173 1.60 -1.64 -8.02
CA ASP A 173 0.73 -1.28 -6.89
C ASP A 173 1.57 -0.84 -5.68
N GLU A 174 2.63 -1.58 -5.34
CA GLU A 174 3.54 -1.20 -4.25
C GLU A 174 4.14 0.19 -4.44
N ALA A 175 4.50 0.54 -5.69
CA ALA A 175 5.03 1.87 -6.00
C ALA A 175 3.97 2.97 -5.81
N VAL A 176 2.70 2.67 -6.12
CA VAL A 176 1.57 3.59 -5.86
C VAL A 176 1.37 3.76 -4.36
N HIS A 177 1.36 2.67 -3.58
CA HIS A 177 1.22 2.72 -2.12
C HIS A 177 2.37 3.48 -1.46
N ARG A 178 3.61 3.25 -1.93
CA ARG A 178 4.80 4.00 -1.51
C ARG A 178 4.59 5.51 -1.66
N ASP A 179 4.27 5.94 -2.87
CA ASP A 179 4.16 7.35 -3.19
C ASP A 179 2.97 8.00 -2.47
N ALA A 180 1.84 7.29 -2.38
CA ALA A 180 0.66 7.73 -1.66
C ALA A 180 0.93 7.94 -0.16
N ASN A 181 1.59 6.98 0.49
CA ASN A 181 1.90 7.07 1.93
C ASN A 181 2.94 8.16 2.23
N HIS A 182 3.98 8.31 1.41
CA HIS A 182 4.90 9.45 1.54
C HIS A 182 4.20 10.79 1.35
N PHE A 183 3.34 10.89 0.32
CA PHE A 183 2.57 12.09 0.04
C PHE A 183 1.64 12.45 1.19
N LEU A 184 0.88 11.48 1.74
CA LEU A 184 0.02 11.72 2.90
C LEU A 184 0.81 12.16 4.13
N SER A 185 1.97 11.53 4.39
CA SER A 185 2.87 11.94 5.46
C SER A 185 3.27 13.42 5.34
N ASP A 186 3.62 13.87 4.14
CA ASP A 186 4.00 15.25 3.86
C ASP A 186 2.82 16.22 4.01
N ARG A 187 1.65 15.84 3.48
CA ARG A 187 0.39 16.60 3.58
C ARG A 187 -0.01 16.83 5.04
N ILE A 188 0.12 15.82 5.89
CA ILE A 188 -0.10 15.93 7.34
C ILE A 188 0.91 16.90 7.96
N ALA A 189 2.20 16.83 7.57
CA ALA A 189 3.24 17.70 8.11
C ALA A 189 2.99 19.19 7.80
N ILE A 190 2.51 19.49 6.59
CA ILE A 190 2.17 20.86 6.17
C ILE A 190 0.72 21.26 6.48
N LYS A 191 -0.05 20.38 7.14
CA LYS A 191 -1.46 20.57 7.51
C LYS A 191 -2.40 20.85 6.32
N LYS A 192 -2.11 20.25 5.16
CA LYS A 192 -2.96 20.33 3.96
C LYS A 192 -3.48 18.95 3.60
N GLU A 193 -4.37 18.38 4.39
CA GLU A 193 -4.84 17.00 4.13
C GLU A 193 -5.96 16.94 3.07
N ASP A 194 -6.72 18.01 2.84
CA ASP A 194 -7.88 17.98 1.96
C ASP A 194 -7.52 17.76 0.48
N LEU A 195 -7.71 16.55 -0.06
CA LEU A 195 -7.39 16.23 -1.46
C LEU A 195 -8.29 16.95 -2.46
N LEU A 196 -9.49 17.34 -2.03
CA LEU A 196 -10.48 17.97 -2.89
C LEU A 196 -10.28 19.49 -2.99
N SER A 197 -9.39 20.09 -2.18
CA SER A 197 -9.16 21.54 -2.22
C SER A 197 -8.66 21.99 -3.58
N GLU A 198 -7.68 21.28 -4.16
CA GLU A 198 -7.09 21.61 -5.45
C GLU A 198 -8.09 21.45 -6.60
N VAL A 199 -8.91 20.40 -6.56
CA VAL A 199 -9.99 20.18 -7.54
C VAL A 199 -11.03 21.29 -7.46
N ARG A 200 -11.40 21.73 -6.26
CA ARG A 200 -12.34 22.85 -6.08
C ARG A 200 -11.74 24.17 -6.56
N GLU A 201 -10.47 24.44 -6.26
CA GLU A 201 -9.76 25.63 -6.74
C GLU A 201 -9.74 25.69 -8.28
N GLU A 202 -9.39 24.59 -8.95
CA GLU A 202 -9.36 24.54 -10.42
C GLU A 202 -10.76 24.66 -11.04
N ARG A 203 -11.76 23.98 -10.46
CA ARG A 203 -13.16 24.15 -10.87
C ARG A 203 -13.61 25.60 -10.77
N ASP A 204 -13.30 26.26 -9.66
CA ASP A 204 -13.75 27.62 -9.39
C ASP A 204 -13.07 28.63 -10.33
N LYS A 205 -11.77 28.43 -10.67
CA LYS A 205 -11.08 29.19 -11.72
C LYS A 205 -11.77 29.05 -13.09
N HIS A 206 -12.10 27.82 -13.48
CA HIS A 206 -12.77 27.56 -14.77
C HIS A 206 -14.16 28.19 -14.85
N MET A 207 -14.91 28.16 -13.75
CA MET A 207 -16.23 28.80 -13.68
C MET A 207 -16.13 30.34 -13.70
N ALA A 208 -15.14 30.93 -13.03
CA ALA A 208 -14.88 32.37 -13.10
C ALA A 208 -14.55 32.85 -14.52
N HIS A 209 -13.78 32.06 -15.30
CA HIS A 209 -13.53 32.36 -16.71
C HIS A 209 -14.79 32.29 -17.59
N ARG A 210 -15.76 31.43 -17.27
CA ARG A 210 -17.04 31.38 -18.01
C ARG A 210 -18.00 32.52 -17.66
N GLY A 211 -17.93 33.04 -16.43
CA GLY A 211 -18.77 34.16 -15.98
C GLY A 211 -18.39 35.54 -16.55
N THR A 212 -17.20 35.67 -17.14
CA THR A 212 -16.73 36.95 -17.73
C THR A 212 -17.06 37.09 -19.22
N GLY A 213 -17.70 36.08 -19.84
CA GLY A 213 -18.06 36.06 -21.27
C GLY A 213 -19.53 36.39 -21.60
N SER A 214 -20.41 36.63 -20.62
CA SER A 214 -21.82 36.94 -20.87
C SER A 214 -22.12 38.43 -20.67
N SER A 215 -21.56 39.26 -21.53
CA SER A 215 -21.99 40.64 -21.73
C SER A 215 -21.78 41.00 -23.19
N SER A 216 -22.75 40.64 -24.04
CA SER A 216 -23.05 41.28 -25.32
C SER A 216 -23.93 40.33 -26.15
N PHE A 217 -25.22 40.28 -25.86
CA PHE A 217 -26.21 40.27 -26.94
C PHE A 217 -27.28 41.29 -26.57
N ALA A 218 -27.44 42.22 -27.50
CA ALA A 218 -28.29 43.39 -27.49
C ALA A 218 -29.79 43.07 -27.40
#